data_AF-A0A3R6W1S2-F1
#
_entry.id   AF-A0A3R6W1S2-F1
#
_cell.length_a   1.000
_cell.length_b   1.000
_cell.length_c   1.000
_cell.angle_alpha   90.00
_cell.angle_beta   90.00
_cell.angle_gamma   90.00
#
_symmetry.space_group_name_H-M   'P 1'
#
loop_
_entity.id
_entity.type
_entity.pdbx_description
1 polymer ?
#
loop_
_entity_poly.entity_id
_entity_poly.type
_entity_poly.pdbx_seq_one_letter_code
_entity_poly.pdbx_strand_id
1 'polypeptide(L)'
;MARKRARMACDASHFQKFRFDNVGTKWSMDQLVASGQRFAHFPAALYSVDVTFQPTYAPAGSFREKKLFYSKKHGQYGLKVEASVLPTGFAFHVSTAVPGSVLDIAIFEANEEFHAQKMRKTDKERDMRDDGPLVDVYPLEWAILADKGYQGLQRRLRAITPTKRPPGGLLSMSEMENNDKIATDRVIVENFFGRMKTFWSIVSETYMWKRESYDLYFQTCVALTNVHIKFSPLRVEDGHERNRYLNGLVSSSEKKKAKRAVSVKKHREKRKLRLGTLLPSGENVHFDSETEFSGDESGFFEYYSSPKW
;
A
#
# COMPACT_ATOMS: atom_id res chain seq x y z
N MET A 1 27.61 -22.40 -1.59
CA MET A 1 26.50 -21.45 -1.31
C MET A 1 25.68 -21.08 -2.55
N ALA A 2 26.28 -20.83 -3.72
CA ALA A 2 25.56 -20.43 -4.95
C ALA A 2 24.44 -21.41 -5.38
N ARG A 3 24.69 -22.73 -5.33
CA ARG A 3 23.68 -23.76 -5.68
C ARG A 3 22.44 -23.77 -4.78
N LYS A 4 22.56 -23.40 -3.49
CA LYS A 4 21.43 -23.32 -2.56
C LYS A 4 20.56 -22.08 -2.82
N ARG A 5 21.20 -20.95 -3.16
CA ARG A 5 20.50 -19.71 -3.58
C ARG A 5 19.78 -19.88 -4.92
N ALA A 6 20.41 -20.53 -5.89
CA ALA A 6 19.79 -20.83 -7.18
C ALA A 6 18.57 -21.75 -7.05
N ARG A 7 18.64 -22.77 -6.16
CA ARG A 7 17.51 -23.69 -5.92
C ARG A 7 16.32 -22.99 -5.24
N MET A 8 16.55 -22.14 -4.22
CA MET A 8 15.49 -21.35 -3.60
C MET A 8 14.83 -20.34 -4.57
N ALA A 9 15.61 -19.72 -5.46
CA ALA A 9 15.07 -18.82 -6.47
C ALA A 9 14.23 -19.57 -7.52
N CYS A 10 14.65 -20.79 -7.90
CA CYS A 10 13.91 -21.66 -8.82
C CYS A 10 12.62 -22.21 -8.19
N ASP A 11 12.65 -22.56 -6.91
CA ASP A 11 11.48 -23.03 -6.16
C ASP A 11 10.47 -21.88 -5.90
N ALA A 12 10.94 -20.67 -5.56
CA ALA A 12 10.07 -19.51 -5.39
C ALA A 12 9.40 -19.07 -6.70
N SER A 13 10.14 -19.10 -7.83
CA SER A 13 9.60 -18.80 -9.16
C SER A 13 8.64 -19.88 -9.67
N HIS A 14 8.88 -21.17 -9.38
CA HIS A 14 7.91 -22.25 -9.64
C HIS A 14 6.65 -22.12 -8.77
N PHE A 15 6.81 -21.72 -7.50
CA PHE A 15 5.69 -21.57 -6.57
C PHE A 15 4.79 -20.37 -6.92
N GLN A 16 5.39 -19.27 -7.38
CA GLN A 16 4.69 -18.06 -7.85
C GLN A 16 3.87 -18.36 -9.13
N LYS A 17 4.47 -19.08 -10.09
CA LYS A 17 3.81 -19.55 -11.32
C LYS A 17 2.57 -20.42 -11.05
N PHE A 18 2.66 -21.36 -10.11
CA PHE A 18 1.58 -22.35 -9.94
C PHE A 18 0.31 -21.80 -9.25
N ARG A 19 0.45 -20.81 -8.36
CA ARG A 19 -0.66 -20.30 -7.52
C ARG A 19 -1.37 -19.09 -8.11
N PHE A 20 -0.63 -18.19 -8.76
CA PHE A 20 -1.18 -16.93 -9.29
C PHE A 20 -1.59 -17.03 -10.76
N ASP A 21 -0.81 -17.71 -11.60
CA ASP A 21 -1.09 -17.77 -13.04
C ASP A 21 -2.43 -18.46 -13.34
N ASN A 22 -2.81 -19.47 -12.58
CA ASN A 22 -4.12 -20.12 -12.73
C ASN A 22 -5.30 -19.19 -12.41
N VAL A 23 -5.12 -18.19 -11.54
CA VAL A 23 -6.15 -17.19 -11.25
C VAL A 23 -6.08 -16.07 -12.29
N GLY A 24 -4.87 -15.58 -12.58
CA GLY A 24 -4.64 -14.50 -13.55
C GLY A 24 -5.02 -14.87 -14.98
N THR A 25 -4.87 -16.12 -15.40
CA THR A 25 -5.27 -16.60 -16.74
C THR A 25 -6.75 -16.99 -16.81
N LYS A 26 -7.35 -17.39 -15.69
CA LYS A 26 -8.77 -17.77 -15.59
C LYS A 26 -9.74 -16.59 -15.54
N TRP A 27 -9.28 -15.38 -15.25
CA TRP A 27 -10.16 -14.22 -15.12
C TRP A 27 -9.74 -13.12 -16.10
N SER A 28 -10.16 -13.29 -17.35
CA SER A 28 -10.28 -12.23 -18.34
C SER A 28 -11.58 -11.41 -18.12
N MET A 29 -11.74 -10.28 -18.80
CA MET A 29 -12.97 -9.49 -18.68
C MET A 29 -14.16 -10.26 -19.25
N ASP A 30 -13.98 -11.00 -20.35
CA ASP A 30 -14.99 -11.89 -20.92
C ASP A 30 -15.52 -12.89 -19.89
N GLN A 31 -14.63 -13.53 -19.13
CA GLN A 31 -15.01 -14.49 -18.09
C GLN A 31 -15.70 -13.82 -16.89
N LEU A 32 -15.29 -12.60 -16.52
CA LEU A 32 -15.97 -11.81 -15.48
C LEU A 32 -17.38 -11.40 -15.92
N VAL A 33 -17.57 -11.04 -17.19
CA VAL A 33 -18.90 -10.76 -17.76
C VAL A 33 -19.76 -12.01 -17.77
N ALA A 34 -19.26 -13.13 -18.31
CA ALA A 34 -20.00 -14.38 -18.42
C ALA A 34 -20.43 -14.95 -17.05
N SER A 35 -19.66 -14.68 -15.99
CA SER A 35 -19.97 -15.10 -14.61
C SER A 35 -20.72 -14.05 -13.79
N GLY A 36 -20.96 -12.86 -14.33
CA GLY A 36 -21.61 -11.76 -13.62
C GLY A 36 -20.77 -11.17 -12.47
N GLN A 37 -19.44 -11.37 -12.49
CA GLN A 37 -18.51 -10.99 -11.41
C GLN A 37 -17.72 -9.72 -11.78
N ARG A 38 -18.43 -8.63 -12.09
CA ARG A 38 -17.82 -7.32 -12.34
C ARG A 38 -18.00 -6.39 -11.14
N PHE A 39 -17.18 -5.35 -11.09
CA PHE A 39 -17.43 -4.22 -10.21
C PHE A 39 -18.79 -3.57 -10.52
N ALA A 40 -19.47 -3.10 -9.48
CA ALA A 40 -20.86 -2.67 -9.58
C ALA A 40 -20.97 -1.30 -10.26
N HIS A 41 -20.06 -0.38 -9.95
CA HIS A 41 -20.07 0.99 -10.47
C HIS A 41 -19.07 1.19 -11.61
N PHE A 42 -17.97 0.44 -11.64
CA PHE A 42 -16.95 0.52 -12.68
C PHE A 42 -16.76 -0.82 -13.41
N PRO A 43 -17.74 -1.27 -14.22
CA PRO A 43 -17.69 -2.57 -14.88
C PRO A 43 -16.55 -2.74 -15.89
N ALA A 44 -15.94 -1.64 -16.36
CA ALA A 44 -14.75 -1.65 -17.21
C ALA A 44 -13.44 -1.91 -16.44
N ALA A 45 -13.46 -1.84 -15.10
CA ALA A 45 -12.29 -2.11 -14.28
C ALA A 45 -12.09 -3.63 -14.12
N LEU A 46 -10.89 -4.10 -14.44
CA LEU A 46 -10.55 -5.52 -14.40
C LEU A 46 -10.19 -5.99 -12.98
N TYR A 47 -9.54 -5.12 -12.19
CA TYR A 47 -9.15 -5.39 -10.81
C TYR A 47 -8.90 -4.10 -10.05
N SER A 48 -8.79 -4.22 -8.73
CA SER A 48 -8.32 -3.18 -7.84
C SER A 48 -6.88 -3.44 -7.41
N VAL A 49 -6.09 -2.37 -7.25
CA VAL A 49 -4.71 -2.43 -6.76
C VAL A 49 -4.56 -1.60 -5.49
N ASP A 50 -3.81 -2.12 -4.52
CA ASP A 50 -3.42 -1.37 -3.33
C ASP A 50 -2.13 -1.95 -2.72
N VAL A 51 -1.48 -1.16 -1.86
CA VAL A 51 -0.24 -1.52 -1.19
C VAL A 51 -0.50 -1.75 0.28
N THR A 52 -0.04 -2.90 0.78
CA THR A 52 -0.05 -3.20 2.20
C THR A 52 1.31 -2.95 2.82
N PHE A 53 1.32 -2.36 4.02
CA PHE A 53 2.51 -2.19 4.84
C PHE A 53 2.54 -3.25 5.93
N GLN A 54 3.72 -3.84 6.16
CA GLN A 54 3.99 -4.69 7.30
C GLN A 54 5.20 -4.15 8.09
N PRO A 55 5.06 -3.90 9.40
CA PRO A 55 6.19 -3.53 10.24
C PRO A 55 7.26 -4.61 10.25
N THR A 56 8.53 -4.19 10.34
CA THR A 56 9.66 -5.07 10.61
C THR A 56 10.46 -4.53 11.79
N TYR A 57 11.37 -5.33 12.32
CA TYR A 57 12.43 -4.75 13.12
C TYR A 57 13.28 -3.78 12.31
N ALA A 58 13.93 -2.86 13.02
CA ALA A 58 14.92 -1.99 12.41
C ALA A 58 16.02 -2.88 11.81
N PRO A 59 16.32 -2.76 10.51
CA PRO A 59 17.35 -3.58 9.91
C PRO A 59 18.71 -3.28 10.56
N ALA A 60 19.61 -4.27 10.50
CA ALA A 60 21.01 -4.04 10.84
C ALA A 60 21.64 -3.11 9.79
N GLY A 61 22.69 -2.37 10.18
CA GLY A 61 23.40 -1.46 9.29
C GLY A 61 23.47 -0.02 9.81
N SER A 62 23.93 0.86 8.93
CA SER A 62 24.04 2.29 9.17
C SER A 62 22.67 2.96 9.26
N PHE A 63 22.62 4.19 9.82
CA PHE A 63 21.39 4.96 9.86
C PHE A 63 20.79 5.20 8.46
N ARG A 64 21.63 5.43 7.45
CA ARG A 64 21.22 5.68 6.06
C ARG A 64 20.50 4.46 5.48
N GLU A 65 21.04 3.26 5.69
CA GLU A 65 20.42 2.01 5.23
C GLU A 65 19.09 1.73 5.94
N LYS A 66 19.01 1.99 7.25
CA LYS A 66 17.76 1.82 8.00
C LYS A 66 16.68 2.77 7.53
N LYS A 67 17.03 4.03 7.23
CA LYS A 67 16.09 5.08 6.82
C LYS A 67 15.26 4.68 5.59
N LEU A 68 15.81 3.86 4.70
CA LEU A 68 15.10 3.33 3.51
C LEU A 68 13.89 2.45 3.87
N PHE A 69 13.88 1.84 5.06
CA PHE A 69 12.75 1.00 5.48
C PHE A 69 11.72 1.78 6.29
N TYR A 70 12.03 3.03 6.65
CA TYR A 70 11.17 3.81 7.53
C TYR A 70 10.01 4.44 6.77
N SER A 71 8.80 3.96 7.03
CA SER A 71 7.57 4.59 6.55
C SER A 71 7.27 5.81 7.41
N LYS A 72 7.28 6.99 6.79
CA LYS A 72 6.83 8.24 7.44
C LYS A 72 5.37 8.15 7.87
N LYS A 73 4.52 7.58 7.00
CA LYS A 73 3.07 7.38 7.21
C LYS A 73 2.80 6.58 8.49
N HIS A 74 3.52 5.48 8.68
CA HIS A 74 3.30 4.58 9.83
C HIS A 74 4.27 4.79 10.98
N GLY A 75 5.26 5.68 10.85
CA GLY A 75 6.29 5.94 11.87
C GLY A 75 7.09 4.71 12.28
N GLN A 76 7.25 3.74 11.38
CA GLN A 76 7.83 2.43 11.66
C GLN A 76 8.69 1.96 10.48
N TYR A 77 9.70 1.15 10.78
CA TYR A 77 10.38 0.37 9.74
C TYR A 77 9.45 -0.73 9.26
N GLY A 78 9.49 -1.01 7.97
CA GLY A 78 8.69 -2.07 7.41
C GLY A 78 8.96 -2.34 5.95
N LEU A 79 8.13 -3.24 5.42
CA LEU A 79 8.09 -3.61 4.02
C LEU A 79 6.72 -3.27 3.44
N LYS A 80 6.71 -3.04 2.14
CA LYS A 80 5.50 -2.81 1.36
C LYS A 80 5.39 -3.84 0.25
N VAL A 81 4.17 -4.30 0.02
CA VAL A 81 3.82 -5.19 -1.09
C VAL A 81 2.56 -4.66 -1.75
N GLU A 82 2.61 -4.51 -3.06
CA GLU A 82 1.44 -4.25 -3.88
C GLU A 82 0.68 -5.55 -4.14
N ALA A 83 -0.65 -5.51 -4.10
CA ALA A 83 -1.50 -6.63 -4.49
C ALA A 83 -2.56 -6.17 -5.49
N SER A 84 -2.82 -7.03 -6.48
CA SER A 84 -3.90 -6.86 -7.46
C SER A 84 -5.00 -7.89 -7.19
N VAL A 85 -6.22 -7.41 -6.94
CA VAL A 85 -7.38 -8.20 -6.50
C VAL A 85 -8.55 -8.00 -7.45
N LEU A 86 -9.08 -9.12 -7.94
CA LEU A 86 -10.24 -9.17 -8.86
C LEU A 86 -11.55 -8.81 -8.14
N PRO A 87 -12.62 -8.47 -8.87
CA PRO A 87 -13.96 -8.28 -8.28
C PRO A 87 -14.48 -9.52 -7.54
N THR A 88 -14.03 -10.71 -7.96
CA THR A 88 -14.31 -12.00 -7.29
C THR A 88 -13.65 -12.14 -5.91
N GLY A 89 -12.78 -11.20 -5.52
CA GLY A 89 -12.04 -11.20 -4.27
C GLY A 89 -10.70 -11.94 -4.31
N PHE A 90 -10.36 -12.63 -5.40
CA PHE A 90 -9.07 -13.33 -5.50
C PHE A 90 -7.93 -12.35 -5.82
N ALA A 91 -6.84 -12.44 -5.05
CA ALA A 91 -5.58 -11.82 -5.41
C ALA A 91 -4.88 -12.65 -6.48
N PHE A 92 -4.59 -12.07 -7.63
CA PHE A 92 -3.97 -12.79 -8.74
C PHE A 92 -2.52 -12.34 -9.01
N HIS A 93 -2.07 -11.27 -8.35
CA HIS A 93 -0.69 -10.81 -8.40
C HIS A 93 -0.30 -10.11 -7.11
N VAL A 94 0.96 -10.27 -6.71
CA VAL A 94 1.61 -9.49 -5.67
C VAL A 94 3.04 -9.16 -6.08
N SER A 95 3.49 -7.95 -5.78
CA SER A 95 4.86 -7.52 -6.07
C SER A 95 5.87 -8.18 -5.12
N THR A 96 7.16 -8.08 -5.46
CA THR A 96 8.23 -8.31 -4.48
C THR A 96 8.20 -7.25 -3.39
N ALA A 97 8.60 -7.60 -2.17
CA ALA A 97 8.59 -6.68 -1.06
C ALA A 97 9.66 -5.58 -1.16
N VAL A 98 9.20 -4.34 -1.13
CA VAL A 98 10.06 -3.16 -1.17
C VAL A 98 10.19 -2.50 0.21
N PRO A 99 11.23 -1.67 0.43
CA PRO A 99 11.37 -0.94 1.68
C PRO A 99 10.20 0.02 1.97
N GLY A 100 9.86 0.17 3.25
CA GLY A 100 8.71 0.96 3.69
C GLY A 100 8.75 2.47 3.39
N SER A 101 9.90 3.03 3.01
CA SER A 101 9.98 4.44 2.58
C SER A 101 9.53 4.67 1.15
N VAL A 102 9.42 3.62 0.34
CA VAL A 102 9.01 3.72 -1.07
C VAL A 102 7.54 4.19 -1.13
N LEU A 103 7.24 5.14 -2.01
CA LEU A 103 5.88 5.63 -2.23
C LEU A 103 5.05 4.59 -2.98
N ASP A 104 3.77 4.47 -2.65
CA ASP A 104 2.90 3.43 -3.22
C ASP A 104 2.83 3.53 -4.76
N ILE A 105 2.74 4.75 -5.30
CA ILE A 105 2.78 5.00 -6.76
C ILE A 105 4.09 4.53 -7.40
N ALA A 106 5.23 4.66 -6.73
CA ALA A 106 6.51 4.22 -7.28
C ALA A 106 6.64 2.69 -7.32
N ILE A 107 5.91 1.98 -6.45
CA ILE A 107 5.80 0.51 -6.49
C ILE A 107 5.01 0.10 -7.73
N PHE A 108 3.89 0.77 -7.97
CA PHE A 108 3.06 0.55 -9.15
C PHE A 108 3.81 0.84 -10.44
N GLU A 109 4.53 1.97 -10.52
CA GLU A 109 5.35 2.32 -11.68
C GLU A 109 6.44 1.28 -11.96
N ALA A 110 7.02 0.67 -10.92
CA ALA A 110 7.98 -0.42 -11.08
C ALA A 110 7.33 -1.71 -11.64
N ASN A 111 6.00 -1.88 -11.50
CA ASN A 111 5.22 -3.00 -12.01
C ASN A 111 4.39 -2.65 -13.26
N GLU A 112 4.62 -1.49 -13.88
CA GLU A 112 3.79 -0.98 -14.98
C GLU A 112 3.69 -1.95 -16.16
N GLU A 113 4.79 -2.63 -16.52
CA GLU A 113 4.79 -3.60 -17.62
C GLU A 113 3.79 -4.74 -17.38
N PHE A 114 3.74 -5.25 -16.14
CA PHE A 114 2.77 -6.27 -15.75
C PHE A 114 1.33 -5.75 -15.91
N HIS A 115 1.06 -4.53 -15.43
CA HIS A 115 -0.26 -3.93 -15.52
C HIS A 115 -0.69 -3.70 -16.98
N ALA A 116 0.21 -3.15 -17.80
CA ALA A 116 -0.03 -2.90 -19.23
C ALA A 116 -0.32 -4.19 -20.01
N GLN A 117 0.41 -5.28 -19.70
CA GLN A 117 0.14 -6.59 -20.31
C GLN A 117 -1.21 -7.15 -19.86
N LYS A 118 -1.54 -7.06 -18.57
CA LYS A 118 -2.76 -7.65 -18.01
C LYS A 118 -4.04 -6.90 -18.40
N MET A 119 -3.98 -5.58 -18.54
CA MET A 119 -5.15 -4.76 -18.93
C MET A 119 -5.46 -4.82 -20.42
N ARG A 120 -4.50 -5.21 -21.25
CA ARG A 120 -4.68 -5.23 -22.71
C ARG A 120 -5.86 -6.12 -23.09
N LYS A 121 -6.82 -5.54 -23.82
CA LYS A 121 -7.96 -6.27 -24.38
C LYS A 121 -7.46 -7.32 -25.36
N THR A 122 -7.96 -8.53 -25.22
CA THR A 122 -7.85 -9.55 -26.26
C THR A 122 -8.73 -9.19 -27.46
N ASP A 123 -8.52 -9.82 -28.62
CA ASP A 123 -9.31 -9.50 -29.82
C ASP A 123 -10.81 -9.75 -29.63
N LYS A 124 -11.18 -10.78 -28.85
CA LYS A 124 -12.57 -11.05 -28.47
C LYS A 124 -13.17 -9.96 -27.57
N GLU A 125 -12.33 -9.33 -26.75
CA GLU A 125 -12.75 -8.31 -25.78
C GLU A 125 -12.86 -6.92 -26.40
N ARG A 126 -12.30 -6.68 -27.60
CA ARG A 126 -12.39 -5.39 -28.29
C ARG A 126 -13.82 -5.01 -28.65
N ASP A 127 -14.64 -6.00 -28.96
CA ASP A 127 -16.04 -5.81 -29.35
C ASP A 127 -16.98 -5.72 -28.14
N MET A 128 -16.47 -5.94 -26.92
CA MET A 128 -17.27 -5.81 -25.70
C MET A 128 -17.58 -4.33 -25.42
N ARG A 129 -18.83 -4.07 -25.02
CA ARG A 129 -19.27 -2.73 -24.63
C ARG A 129 -18.43 -2.22 -23.45
N ASP A 130 -17.86 -1.03 -23.63
CA ASP A 130 -17.01 -0.35 -22.67
C ASP A 130 -17.29 1.15 -22.70
N ASP A 131 -18.04 1.62 -21.71
CA ASP A 131 -18.37 3.02 -21.45
C ASP A 131 -17.64 3.58 -20.22
N GLY A 132 -16.57 2.90 -19.79
CA GLY A 132 -15.80 3.30 -18.62
C GLY A 132 -14.95 4.56 -18.86
N PRO A 133 -14.54 5.28 -17.79
CA PRO A 133 -13.67 6.44 -17.91
C PRO A 133 -12.40 6.18 -18.72
N LEU A 134 -11.92 7.20 -19.44
CA LEU A 134 -10.68 7.20 -20.23
C LEU A 134 -10.65 6.20 -21.41
N VAL A 135 -11.80 5.69 -21.86
CA VAL A 135 -11.87 4.80 -23.04
C VAL A 135 -11.32 5.45 -24.31
N ASP A 136 -11.56 6.75 -24.50
CA ASP A 136 -11.09 7.48 -25.69
C ASP A 136 -9.56 7.63 -25.72
N VAL A 137 -8.91 7.58 -24.56
CA VAL A 137 -7.45 7.68 -24.41
C VAL A 137 -6.80 6.29 -24.48
N TYR A 138 -7.43 5.28 -23.86
CA TYR A 138 -6.93 3.91 -23.76
C TYR A 138 -7.97 2.90 -24.29
N PRO A 139 -8.30 2.91 -25.59
CA PRO A 139 -9.40 2.10 -26.13
C PRO A 139 -9.12 0.59 -26.08
N LEU A 140 -7.84 0.22 -26.07
CA LEU A 140 -7.37 -1.16 -26.08
C LEU A 140 -7.08 -1.73 -24.68
N GLU A 141 -7.39 -0.98 -23.62
CA GLU A 141 -7.11 -1.38 -22.24
C GLU A 141 -8.40 -1.42 -21.43
N TRP A 142 -8.53 -2.44 -20.58
CA TRP A 142 -9.42 -2.40 -19.42
C TRP A 142 -8.87 -1.47 -18.35
N ALA A 143 -9.70 -1.08 -17.38
CA ALA A 143 -9.29 -0.15 -16.34
C ALA A 143 -8.77 -0.84 -15.07
N ILE A 144 -8.07 -0.08 -14.21
CA ILE A 144 -7.72 -0.48 -12.84
C ILE A 144 -8.34 0.50 -11.85
N LEU A 145 -8.85 0.00 -10.72
CA LEU A 145 -9.23 0.82 -9.57
C LEU A 145 -8.06 0.97 -8.60
N ALA A 146 -7.64 2.20 -8.32
CA ALA A 146 -6.55 2.48 -7.40
C ALA A 146 -6.95 3.53 -6.35
N ASP A 147 -6.23 3.55 -5.22
CA ASP A 147 -6.46 4.54 -4.17
C ASP A 147 -6.11 5.96 -4.64
N LYS A 148 -6.60 6.96 -3.91
CA LYS A 148 -6.28 8.37 -4.12
C LYS A 148 -4.77 8.64 -4.03
N GLY A 149 -3.98 7.81 -3.35
CA GLY A 149 -2.51 7.91 -3.33
C GLY A 149 -1.85 7.77 -4.72
N TYR A 150 -2.55 7.21 -5.71
CA TYR A 150 -2.04 6.92 -7.05
C TYR A 150 -2.39 7.99 -8.09
N GLN A 151 -2.65 9.22 -7.64
CA GLN A 151 -2.88 10.35 -8.56
C GLN A 151 -1.73 10.51 -9.55
N GLY A 152 -2.06 10.59 -10.83
CA GLY A 152 -1.10 10.71 -11.94
C GLY A 152 -0.98 9.45 -12.80
N LEU A 153 -1.44 8.29 -12.31
CA LEU A 153 -1.42 7.04 -13.09
C LEU A 153 -2.24 7.12 -14.38
N GLN A 154 -3.29 7.94 -14.42
CA GLN A 154 -4.14 8.15 -15.60
C GLN A 154 -3.39 8.71 -16.83
N ARG A 155 -2.14 9.17 -16.66
CA ARG A 155 -1.26 9.62 -17.75
C ARG A 155 -0.51 8.47 -18.42
N ARG A 156 -0.48 7.31 -17.78
CA ARG A 156 0.33 6.15 -18.19
C ARG A 156 -0.56 4.97 -18.59
N LEU A 157 -1.58 4.71 -17.79
CA LEU A 157 -2.49 3.57 -17.92
C LEU A 157 -3.93 4.02 -17.65
N ARG A 158 -4.90 3.18 -18.04
CA ARG A 158 -6.31 3.42 -17.77
C ARG A 158 -6.69 3.24 -16.28
N ALA A 159 -6.22 4.15 -15.43
CA ALA A 159 -6.44 4.11 -13.99
C ALA A 159 -7.62 4.99 -13.56
N ILE A 160 -8.53 4.41 -12.78
CA ILE A 160 -9.66 5.08 -12.13
C ILE A 160 -9.27 5.32 -10.67
N THR A 161 -9.14 6.60 -10.30
CA THR A 161 -8.76 7.04 -8.95
C THR A 161 -9.74 8.10 -8.46
N PRO A 162 -9.97 8.20 -7.13
CA PRO A 162 -10.83 9.25 -6.58
C PRO A 162 -10.30 10.65 -6.88
N THR A 163 -11.18 11.56 -7.29
CA THR A 163 -10.86 12.96 -7.55
C THR A 163 -10.28 13.62 -6.29
N LYS A 164 -9.12 14.26 -6.45
CA LYS A 164 -8.48 15.00 -5.36
C LYS A 164 -9.17 16.35 -5.18
N ARG A 165 -9.50 16.66 -3.91
CA ARG A 165 -9.98 17.98 -3.51
C ARG A 165 -9.02 19.08 -3.99
N PRO A 166 -9.51 20.11 -4.69
CA PRO A 166 -8.66 21.22 -5.14
C PRO A 166 -8.14 22.03 -3.93
N PRO A 167 -6.97 22.68 -4.04
CA PRO A 167 -6.45 23.54 -2.99
C PRO A 167 -7.48 24.63 -2.61
N GLY A 168 -7.89 24.67 -1.33
CA GLY A 168 -8.84 25.66 -0.82
C GLY A 168 -10.30 25.51 -1.30
N GLY A 169 -10.60 24.52 -2.15
CA GLY A 169 -11.94 24.30 -2.69
C GLY A 169 -12.66 23.09 -2.07
N LEU A 170 -13.88 22.84 -2.53
CA LEU A 170 -14.65 21.63 -2.20
C LEU A 170 -14.78 20.75 -3.44
N LEU A 171 -15.04 19.46 -3.23
CA LEU A 171 -15.53 18.61 -4.30
C LEU A 171 -16.99 18.96 -4.56
N SER A 172 -17.39 18.94 -5.82
CA SER A 172 -18.81 18.98 -6.19
C SER A 172 -19.53 17.72 -5.70
N MET A 173 -20.87 17.79 -5.61
CA MET A 173 -21.68 16.63 -5.19
C MET A 173 -21.49 15.42 -6.11
N SER A 174 -21.34 15.64 -7.41
CA SER A 174 -21.11 14.54 -8.37
C SER A 174 -19.71 13.92 -8.23
N GLU A 175 -18.69 14.71 -7.93
CA GLU A 175 -17.34 14.19 -7.65
C GLU A 175 -17.30 13.41 -6.33
N MET A 176 -18.04 13.86 -5.31
CA MET A 176 -18.18 13.11 -4.06
C MET A 176 -18.87 11.77 -4.31
N GLU A 177 -20.01 11.77 -4.99
CA GLU A 177 -20.74 10.54 -5.33
C GLU A 177 -19.90 9.58 -6.18
N ASN A 178 -19.14 10.11 -7.15
CA ASN A 178 -18.21 9.30 -7.94
C ASN A 178 -17.07 8.73 -7.07
N ASN A 179 -16.52 9.50 -6.15
CA ASN A 179 -15.51 9.02 -5.21
C ASN A 179 -16.05 7.92 -4.30
N ASP A 180 -17.30 8.02 -3.86
CA ASP A 180 -17.98 7.01 -3.05
C ASP A 180 -18.19 5.71 -3.83
N LYS A 181 -18.57 5.82 -5.12
CA LYS A 181 -18.64 4.67 -6.04
C LYS A 181 -17.26 4.01 -6.20
N ILE A 182 -16.19 4.80 -6.36
CA ILE A 182 -14.82 4.28 -6.51
C ILE A 182 -14.40 3.57 -5.22
N ALA A 183 -14.66 4.19 -4.07
CA ALA A 183 -14.35 3.60 -2.77
C ALA A 183 -15.08 2.27 -2.56
N THR A 184 -16.37 2.21 -2.91
CA THR A 184 -17.21 1.01 -2.83
C THR A 184 -16.63 -0.15 -3.63
N ASP A 185 -16.29 0.05 -4.90
CA ASP A 185 -15.73 -1.03 -5.71
C ASP A 185 -14.29 -1.39 -5.30
N ARG A 186 -13.47 -0.38 -4.97
CA ARG A 186 -12.07 -0.57 -4.56
C ARG A 186 -11.96 -1.32 -3.22
N VAL A 187 -12.96 -1.28 -2.34
CA VAL A 187 -12.92 -1.91 -1.02
C VAL A 187 -12.57 -3.40 -1.06
N ILE A 188 -12.75 -4.08 -2.21
CA ILE A 188 -12.42 -5.50 -2.36
C ILE A 188 -10.95 -5.82 -2.02
N VAL A 189 -9.99 -4.97 -2.42
CA VAL A 189 -8.56 -5.16 -2.12
C VAL A 189 -8.28 -4.95 -0.63
N GLU A 190 -9.03 -4.03 -0.02
CA GLU A 190 -8.95 -3.73 1.40
C GLU A 190 -9.49 -4.90 2.24
N ASN A 191 -10.62 -5.45 1.83
CA ASN A 191 -11.22 -6.65 2.43
C ASN A 191 -10.29 -7.86 2.27
N PHE A 192 -9.64 -8.02 1.12
CA PHE A 192 -8.63 -9.06 0.93
C PHE A 192 -7.50 -8.95 1.96
N PHE A 193 -6.94 -7.75 2.14
CA PHE A 193 -5.91 -7.51 3.16
C PHE A 193 -6.41 -7.73 4.59
N GLY A 194 -7.64 -7.34 4.89
CA GLY A 194 -8.29 -7.59 6.17
C GLY A 194 -8.35 -9.07 6.48
N ARG A 195 -8.95 -9.87 5.58
CA ARG A 195 -9.04 -11.33 5.70
C ARG A 195 -7.67 -11.97 5.89
N MET A 196 -6.69 -11.57 5.07
CA MET A 196 -5.33 -12.10 5.13
C MET A 196 -4.70 -11.82 6.51
N LYS A 197 -4.86 -10.62 7.05
CA LYS A 197 -4.29 -10.24 8.35
C LYS A 197 -5.03 -10.87 9.54
N THR A 198 -6.31 -11.18 9.38
CA THR A 198 -7.08 -11.90 10.40
C THR A 198 -6.61 -13.33 10.57
N PHE A 199 -6.25 -14.03 9.47
CA PHE A 199 -5.86 -15.43 9.54
C PHE A 199 -4.39 -15.68 9.79
N TRP A 200 -3.52 -14.81 9.28
CA TRP A 200 -2.10 -15.11 9.25
C TRP A 200 -1.33 -14.11 10.11
N SER A 201 -1.00 -14.51 11.34
CA SER A 201 -0.20 -13.70 12.28
C SER A 201 1.14 -13.26 11.68
N ILE A 202 1.74 -14.09 10.81
CA ILE A 202 3.00 -13.79 10.13
C ILE A 202 2.94 -12.52 9.26
N VAL A 203 1.77 -12.08 8.78
CA VAL A 203 1.60 -10.82 8.01
C VAL A 203 0.86 -9.71 8.76
N SER A 204 0.20 -10.03 9.88
CA SER A 204 -0.48 -9.06 10.74
C SER A 204 0.35 -8.58 11.91
N GLU A 205 1.44 -9.25 12.25
CA GLU A 205 2.37 -8.79 13.28
C GLU A 205 3.63 -8.17 12.68
N THR A 206 4.55 -7.72 13.56
CA THR A 206 5.87 -7.26 13.13
C THR A 206 6.66 -8.45 12.59
N TYR A 207 7.11 -8.36 11.35
CA TYR A 207 7.93 -9.41 10.75
C TYR A 207 9.32 -9.47 11.41
N MET A 208 9.66 -10.65 11.93
CA MET A 208 10.89 -10.86 12.72
C MET A 208 11.93 -11.72 11.99
N TRP A 209 11.59 -12.28 10.82
CA TRP A 209 12.38 -13.34 10.19
C TRP A 209 13.30 -12.77 9.11
N LYS A 210 14.08 -13.63 8.46
CA LYS A 210 15.00 -13.23 7.39
C LYS A 210 14.24 -12.61 6.22
N ARG A 211 14.75 -11.49 5.69
CA ARG A 211 14.09 -10.73 4.62
C ARG A 211 14.01 -11.55 3.33
N GLU A 212 15.01 -12.38 3.06
CA GLU A 212 15.09 -13.23 1.88
C GLU A 212 13.95 -14.26 1.81
N SER A 213 13.29 -14.52 2.93
CA SER A 213 12.14 -15.43 3.02
C SER A 213 10.80 -14.70 3.05
N TYR A 214 10.79 -13.37 3.12
CA TYR A 214 9.57 -12.59 3.30
C TYR A 214 8.57 -12.83 2.16
N ASP A 215 9.03 -12.70 0.91
CA ASP A 215 8.17 -12.86 -0.27
C ASP A 215 7.52 -14.26 -0.30
N LEU A 216 8.28 -15.30 0.03
CA LEU A 216 7.77 -16.67 0.12
C LEU A 216 6.63 -16.79 1.15
N TYR A 217 6.82 -16.26 2.35
CA TYR A 217 5.79 -16.32 3.39
C TYR A 217 4.57 -15.49 3.03
N PHE A 218 4.79 -14.26 2.54
CA PHE A 218 3.71 -13.38 2.14
C PHE A 218 2.87 -13.97 1.00
N GLN A 219 3.52 -14.46 -0.06
CA GLN A 219 2.86 -15.14 -1.17
C GLN A 219 2.10 -16.39 -0.72
N THR A 220 2.65 -17.14 0.24
CA THR A 220 1.98 -18.30 0.83
C THR A 220 0.68 -17.88 1.53
N CYS A 221 0.71 -16.81 2.34
CA CYS A 221 -0.46 -16.25 3.00
C CYS A 221 -1.52 -15.77 2.00
N VAL A 222 -1.10 -15.06 0.94
CA VAL A 222 -2.00 -14.61 -0.13
C VAL A 222 -2.69 -15.80 -0.78
N ALA A 223 -1.93 -16.85 -1.12
CA ALA A 223 -2.46 -17.99 -1.80
C ALA A 223 -3.35 -18.88 -0.90
N LEU A 224 -3.06 -18.98 0.41
CA LEU A 224 -3.97 -19.61 1.38
C LEU A 224 -5.25 -18.78 1.57
N THR A 225 -5.15 -17.45 1.56
CA THR A 225 -6.31 -16.55 1.61
C THR A 225 -7.21 -16.77 0.39
N ASN A 226 -6.63 -16.88 -0.81
CA ASN A 226 -7.40 -17.24 -2.01
C ASN A 226 -8.12 -18.59 -1.87
N VAL A 227 -7.48 -19.61 -1.31
CA VAL A 227 -8.14 -20.90 -1.06
C VAL A 227 -9.32 -20.73 -0.12
N HIS A 228 -9.15 -19.96 0.96
CA HIS A 228 -10.24 -19.69 1.88
C HIS A 228 -11.40 -18.92 1.21
N ILE A 229 -11.11 -17.93 0.37
CA ILE A 229 -12.14 -17.15 -0.34
C ILE A 229 -13.02 -18.02 -1.23
N LYS A 230 -12.48 -19.13 -1.79
CA LYS A 230 -13.28 -20.10 -2.56
C LYS A 230 -14.41 -20.72 -1.75
N PHE A 231 -14.21 -20.91 -0.45
CA PHE A 231 -15.19 -21.52 0.45
C PHE A 231 -16.01 -20.48 1.23
N SER A 232 -15.44 -19.30 1.47
CA SER A 232 -16.09 -18.20 2.17
C SER A 232 -15.70 -16.87 1.52
N PRO A 233 -16.56 -16.33 0.64
CA PRO A 233 -16.35 -15.05 -0.03
C PRO A 233 -16.02 -13.89 0.93
N LEU A 234 -15.42 -12.82 0.40
CA LEU A 234 -15.11 -11.62 1.16
C LEU A 234 -16.41 -10.90 1.58
N ARG A 235 -16.38 -10.30 2.77
CA ARG A 235 -17.51 -9.62 3.40
C ARG A 235 -17.10 -8.25 3.92
N VAL A 236 -18.07 -7.45 4.35
CA VAL A 236 -17.85 -6.11 4.90
C VAL A 236 -17.01 -6.15 6.18
N GLU A 237 -17.14 -7.22 6.99
CA GLU A 237 -16.39 -7.38 8.24
C GLU A 237 -14.87 -7.45 8.01
N ASP A 238 -14.44 -7.93 6.85
CA ASP A 238 -13.03 -7.97 6.49
C ASP A 238 -12.42 -6.55 6.41
N GLY A 239 -13.21 -5.58 5.96
CA GLY A 239 -12.81 -4.17 5.93
C GLY A 239 -12.63 -3.59 7.33
N HIS A 240 -13.50 -3.99 8.28
CA HIS A 240 -13.36 -3.59 9.69
C HIS A 240 -12.07 -4.12 10.31
N GLU A 241 -11.67 -5.36 10.00
CA GLU A 241 -10.42 -5.94 10.49
C GLU A 241 -9.18 -5.23 9.93
N ARG A 242 -9.22 -4.86 8.64
CA ARG A 242 -8.16 -4.01 8.08
C ARG A 242 -8.06 -2.66 8.79
N ASN A 243 -9.20 -2.01 9.06
CA ASN A 243 -9.21 -0.73 9.76
C ASN A 243 -8.68 -0.85 11.20
N ARG A 244 -9.04 -1.93 11.91
CA ARG A 244 -8.49 -2.25 13.24
C ARG A 244 -6.97 -2.36 13.19
N TYR A 245 -6.44 -3.08 12.20
CA TYR A 245 -5.00 -3.20 11.99
C TYR A 245 -4.32 -1.85 11.72
N LEU A 246 -4.87 -1.03 10.82
CA LEU A 246 -4.32 0.29 10.49
C LEU A 246 -4.32 1.23 11.71
N ASN A 247 -5.39 1.22 12.50
CA ASN A 247 -5.47 1.98 13.76
C ASN A 247 -4.43 1.49 14.78
N GLY A 248 -4.17 0.18 14.82
CA GLY A 248 -3.08 -0.40 15.61
C GLY A 248 -1.69 0.13 15.20
N LEU A 249 -1.44 0.31 13.90
CA LEU A 249 -0.19 0.90 13.40
C LEU A 249 -0.03 2.37 13.79
N VAL A 250 -1.09 3.16 13.60
CA VAL A 250 -1.09 4.60 13.92
C VAL A 250 -0.85 4.81 15.41
N SER A 251 -1.62 4.14 16.27
CA SER A 251 -1.47 4.24 17.73
C SER A 251 -0.08 3.80 18.21
N SER A 252 0.48 2.74 17.62
CA SER A 252 1.84 2.29 17.92
C SER A 252 2.90 3.33 17.48
N SER A 253 2.66 4.02 16.37
CA SER A 253 3.53 5.08 15.87
C SER A 253 3.53 6.30 16.80
N GLU A 254 2.36 6.70 17.29
CA GLU A 254 2.18 7.83 18.21
C GLU A 254 2.86 7.56 19.55
N LYS A 255 2.68 6.35 20.09
CA LYS A 255 3.39 5.90 21.30
C LYS A 255 4.91 5.96 21.12
N LYS A 256 5.44 5.56 19.96
CA LYS A 256 6.88 5.65 19.64
C LYS A 256 7.35 7.11 19.51
N LYS A 257 6.56 7.98 18.85
CA LYS A 257 6.85 9.42 18.74
C LYS A 257 6.89 10.09 20.11
N ALA A 258 5.91 9.82 20.97
CA ALA A 258 5.85 10.36 22.34
C ALA A 258 7.08 9.94 23.16
N LYS A 259 7.43 8.64 23.15
CA LYS A 259 8.64 8.14 23.82
C LYS A 259 9.92 8.81 23.30
N ARG A 260 10.00 9.04 21.97
CA ARG A 260 11.14 9.72 21.35
C ARG A 260 11.21 11.20 21.77
N ALA A 261 10.09 11.90 21.83
CA ALA A 261 10.04 13.29 22.27
C ALA A 261 10.58 13.45 23.70
N VAL A 262 10.17 12.56 24.62
CA VAL A 262 10.70 12.52 25.99
C VAL A 262 12.21 12.27 26.03
N SER A 263 12.68 11.28 25.25
CA SER A 263 14.11 10.97 25.16
C SER A 263 14.95 12.14 24.60
N VAL A 264 14.45 12.80 23.54
CA VAL A 264 15.09 13.97 22.92
C VAL A 264 15.11 15.15 23.89
N LYS A 265 14.02 15.41 24.62
CA LYS A 265 13.98 16.45 25.66
C LYS A 265 15.03 16.19 26.73
N LYS A 266 15.09 14.97 27.28
CA LYS A 266 16.10 14.57 28.28
C LYS A 266 17.54 14.69 27.74
N HIS A 267 17.76 14.35 26.48
CA HIS A 267 19.06 14.52 25.83
C HIS A 267 19.44 16.00 25.67
N ARG A 268 18.50 16.84 25.21
CA ARG A 268 18.68 18.30 25.09
C ARG A 268 19.02 18.92 26.44
N GLU A 269 18.29 18.56 27.50
CA GLU A 269 18.54 19.01 28.87
C GLU A 269 19.93 18.60 29.37
N LYS A 270 20.32 17.32 29.19
CA LYS A 270 21.67 16.86 29.54
C LYS A 270 22.77 17.57 28.77
N ARG A 271 22.56 17.87 27.48
CA ARG A 271 23.52 18.62 26.66
C ARG A 271 23.65 20.07 27.14
N LYS A 272 22.52 20.73 27.46
CA LYS A 272 22.52 22.08 28.06
C LYS A 272 23.30 22.10 29.37
N LEU A 273 23.09 21.12 30.25
CA LEU A 273 23.83 21.01 31.52
C LEU A 273 25.33 20.87 31.29
N ARG A 274 25.76 19.97 30.38
CA ARG A 274 27.18 19.76 30.05
C ARG A 274 27.85 21.03 29.50
N LEU A 275 27.18 21.73 28.58
CA LEU A 275 27.69 22.97 28.01
C LEU A 275 27.73 24.09 29.05
N GLY A 276 26.75 24.15 29.96
CA GLY A 276 26.73 25.11 31.06
C GLY A 276 27.79 24.85 32.14
N THR A 277 28.37 23.65 32.22
CA THR A 277 29.46 23.33 33.16
C THR A 277 30.85 23.64 32.57
N LEU A 278 30.93 23.91 31.26
CA LEU A 278 32.18 24.20 30.53
C LEU A 278 32.49 25.70 30.42
N LEU A 279 31.57 26.57 30.83
CA LEU A 279 31.76 28.02 30.82
C LEU A 279 32.01 28.52 32.25
N PRO A 280 33.08 29.30 32.51
CA PRO A 280 33.25 29.97 33.79
C PRO A 280 32.06 30.88 34.05
N SER A 281 31.58 30.89 35.29
CA SER A 281 30.53 31.79 35.76
C SER A 281 30.90 33.24 35.47
N GLY A 282 30.23 33.83 34.47
CA GLY A 282 30.27 35.26 34.19
C GLY A 282 30.51 35.62 32.73
N GLU A 283 29.70 35.13 31.79
CA GLU A 283 29.44 35.86 30.54
C GLU A 283 28.14 35.32 29.91
N ASN A 284 27.09 36.15 29.91
CA ASN A 284 25.83 35.86 29.25
C ASN A 284 26.05 35.94 27.73
N VAL A 285 26.44 34.82 27.11
CA VAL A 285 26.39 34.69 25.65
C VAL A 285 25.03 34.13 25.28
N HIS A 286 24.13 35.02 24.85
CA HIS A 286 22.88 34.63 24.21
C HIS A 286 23.23 33.97 22.86
N PHE A 287 23.31 32.64 22.86
CA PHE A 287 23.54 31.88 21.63
C PHE A 287 22.18 31.50 21.04
N ASP A 288 21.68 32.34 20.14
CA ASP A 288 20.62 31.96 19.22
C ASP A 288 21.18 30.86 18.30
N SER A 289 20.67 29.65 18.50
CA SER A 289 20.87 28.52 17.58
C SER A 289 19.57 28.20 16.89
N GLU A 290 18.98 29.21 16.26
CA GLU A 290 18.11 28.99 15.12
C GLU A 290 19.00 28.71 13.91
N THR A 291 19.34 27.43 13.70
CA THR A 291 19.70 26.95 12.37
C THR A 291 19.37 25.47 12.27
N GLU A 292 18.32 25.23 11.49
CA GLU A 292 17.95 23.99 10.80
C GLU A 292 17.24 22.88 11.60
N PHE A 293 15.98 23.17 11.89
CA PHE A 293 14.90 22.26 11.49
C PHE A 293 13.75 23.09 10.90
N SER A 294 13.92 23.61 9.70
CA SER A 294 12.80 23.98 8.82
C SER A 294 12.30 22.72 8.12
N GLY A 295 11.64 21.85 8.89
CA GLY A 295 10.66 20.97 8.27
C GLY A 295 9.39 21.79 8.18
N ASP A 296 9.06 22.31 7.00
CA ASP A 296 7.77 22.94 6.70
C ASP A 296 6.64 22.10 7.34
N GLU A 297 6.10 22.62 8.44
CA GLU A 297 4.97 22.06 9.19
C GLU A 297 3.63 22.59 8.67
N SER A 298 3.64 23.36 7.58
CA SER A 298 2.45 23.91 6.94
C SER A 298 2.14 23.18 5.63
N GLY A 299 1.36 22.09 5.71
CA GLY A 299 0.75 21.55 4.48
C GLY A 299 0.12 20.16 4.49
N PHE A 300 0.12 19.41 5.61
CA PHE A 300 -0.35 18.01 5.55
C PHE A 300 -1.25 17.54 6.69
N PHE A 301 -1.71 18.43 7.57
CA PHE A 301 -2.50 18.04 8.75
C PHE A 301 -4.02 17.98 8.53
N GLU A 302 -4.50 17.94 7.29
CA GLU A 302 -5.96 17.88 7.00
C GLU A 302 -6.40 16.58 6.29
N TYR A 303 -5.57 15.55 6.30
CA TYR A 303 -5.90 14.27 5.69
C TYR A 303 -6.08 13.22 6.80
N TYR A 304 -7.20 12.51 6.77
CA TYR A 304 -7.70 11.54 7.76
C TYR A 304 -8.58 12.10 8.90
N SER A 305 -9.45 13.06 8.60
CA SER A 305 -10.82 12.95 9.13
C SER A 305 -11.56 12.00 8.19
N SER A 306 -11.85 10.79 8.66
CA SER A 306 -12.87 9.94 8.02
C SER A 306 -14.22 10.61 8.24
N PRO A 307 -15.12 10.67 7.24
CA PRO A 307 -16.51 10.96 7.51
C PRO A 307 -17.02 9.90 8.51
N LYS A 308 -17.73 10.35 9.54
CA LYS A 308 -18.59 9.47 10.30
C LYS A 308 -19.76 9.12 9.38
N TRP A 309 -19.86 7.84 9.03
CA TRP A 309 -20.94 7.16 8.30
C TRP A 309 -21.03 7.50 6.81
#